data_AF-A0A4Q7M8E1-F1
#
_entry.id   AF-A0A4Q7M8E1-F1
#
_cell.length_a   1.000
_cell.length_b   1.000
_cell.length_c   1.000
_cell.angle_alpha   90.00
_cell.angle_beta   90.00
_cell.angle_gamma   90.00
#
_symmetry.space_group_name_H-M   'P 1'
#
loop_
_entity.id
_entity.type
_entity.pdbx_description
1 polymer ?
#
loop_
_entity_poly.entity_id
_entity_poly.type
_entity_poly.pdbx_seq_one_letter_code
_entity_poly.pdbx_strand_id
1 'polypeptide(L)'
;MSARSAAAWAASASATDVRVRTAELDRRALASTPAYLRRVEALASDAVEEIRAIRTRRIAELRGVDPGAAAGLQRSGWRTVSLLASLIAAAGAFAAVFSRAAFDLETALPWIVVALAVAVAGMAGSLLPLRADVPPTSGAVAVAWVPVVLGVASLVGAWNVVGGEPGTAPWFVAGAVASVVQAALAVGSLAVRRRMSGADRSRQDERLGTFGSELGREASAVIDRAADRVRDLFAELPAADRARADGEVAAAYRELERRGMVAPGTAPHVPGLLILDRTATAAAASIGAKGAPVLVALPAATR
;
A
#
# COMPACT_ATOMS: atom_id res chain seq x y z
N MET A 1 8.54 21.01 23.48
CA MET A 1 7.12 20.63 23.55
C MET A 1 7.04 19.33 24.35
N SER A 2 6.42 19.32 25.53
CA SER A 2 6.31 18.10 26.34
C SER A 2 5.59 17.02 25.53
N ALA A 3 6.15 15.82 25.47
CA ALA A 3 5.46 14.68 24.90
C ALA A 3 4.20 14.45 25.73
N ARG A 4 3.03 14.76 25.17
CA ARG A 4 1.75 14.49 25.85
C ARG A 4 1.64 12.97 26.05
N SER A 5 1.15 12.55 27.20
CA SER A 5 1.03 11.14 27.63
C SER A 5 0.24 10.28 26.64
N ALA A 6 0.27 8.96 26.80
CA ALA A 6 -0.48 8.04 25.95
C ALA A 6 -1.99 8.27 26.09
N ALA A 7 -2.46 8.50 27.32
CA ALA A 7 -3.85 8.84 27.59
C ALA A 7 -4.27 10.18 26.95
N ALA A 8 -3.42 11.20 26.98
CA ALA A 8 -3.71 12.49 26.34
C ALA A 8 -3.79 12.39 24.81
N TRP A 9 -2.99 11.50 24.20
CA TRP A 9 -3.15 11.16 22.80
C TRP A 9 -4.48 10.45 22.55
N ALA A 10 -4.78 9.40 23.31
CA ALA A 10 -6.02 8.63 23.20
C ALA A 10 -7.26 9.49 23.38
N ALA A 11 -7.20 10.57 24.17
CA ALA A 11 -8.32 11.50 24.35
C ALA A 11 -8.56 12.41 23.14
N SER A 12 -7.51 12.70 22.36
CA SER A 12 -7.55 13.67 21.26
C SER A 12 -7.48 13.03 19.86
N ALA A 13 -7.07 11.77 19.75
CA ALA A 13 -6.96 11.06 18.48
C ALA A 13 -8.31 10.92 17.77
N SER A 14 -8.36 11.10 16.45
CA SER A 14 -9.54 10.72 15.66
C SER A 14 -9.63 9.20 15.49
N ALA A 15 -10.78 8.66 15.06
CA ALA A 15 -10.89 7.24 14.71
C ALA A 15 -9.87 6.83 13.63
N THR A 16 -9.61 7.73 12.67
CA THR A 16 -8.58 7.53 11.64
C THR A 16 -7.17 7.49 12.24
N ASP A 17 -6.87 8.36 13.21
CA ASP A 17 -5.58 8.34 13.90
C ASP A 17 -5.38 7.04 14.66
N VAL A 18 -6.40 6.55 15.38
CA VAL A 18 -6.32 5.27 16.10
C VAL A 18 -6.06 4.12 15.13
N ARG A 19 -6.68 4.14 13.93
CA ARG A 19 -6.48 3.12 12.90
C ARG A 19 -5.10 3.17 12.24
N VAL A 20 -4.56 4.36 11.99
CA VAL A 20 -3.36 4.54 11.15
C VAL A 20 -2.08 4.73 11.97
N ARG A 21 -2.21 5.36 13.14
CA ARG A 21 -1.11 5.80 14.02
C ARG A 21 -1.14 5.12 15.38
N THR A 22 -1.67 3.90 15.45
CA THR A 22 -1.83 3.14 16.70
C THR A 22 -0.51 2.98 17.48
N ALA A 23 0.61 2.82 16.77
CA ALA A 23 1.97 2.79 17.35
C ALA A 23 2.35 4.05 18.16
N GLU A 24 1.66 5.18 17.95
CA GLU A 24 1.87 6.41 18.73
C GLU A 24 1.51 6.22 20.21
N LEU A 25 0.55 5.34 20.52
CA LEU A 25 0.16 4.99 21.88
C LEU A 25 1.38 4.45 22.65
N ASP A 26 2.07 3.48 22.07
CA ASP A 26 3.27 2.87 22.67
C ASP A 26 4.45 3.82 22.71
N ARG A 27 4.69 4.61 21.65
CA ARG A 27 5.77 5.61 21.66
C ARG A 27 5.61 6.62 22.80
N ARG A 28 4.37 7.00 23.11
CA ARG A 28 4.08 7.94 24.20
C ARG A 28 4.11 7.26 25.57
N ALA A 29 3.60 6.03 25.69
CA ALA A 29 3.67 5.26 26.92
C ALA A 29 5.13 4.97 27.33
N LEU A 30 6.00 4.75 26.34
CA LEU A 30 7.42 4.47 26.52
C LEU A 30 8.32 5.72 26.52
N ALA A 31 7.76 6.93 26.48
CA ALA A 31 8.52 8.17 26.42
C ALA A 31 9.45 8.37 27.63
N SER A 32 9.09 7.83 28.80
CA SER A 32 9.93 7.83 30.01
C SER A 32 11.06 6.79 29.99
N THR A 33 11.06 5.87 29.03
CA THR A 33 12.01 4.76 28.89
C THR A 33 12.62 4.75 27.47
N PRO A 34 13.37 5.80 27.09
CA PRO A 34 13.83 5.98 25.72
C PRO A 34 14.83 4.90 25.26
N ALA A 35 15.58 4.29 26.19
CA ALA A 35 16.48 3.18 25.86
C ALA A 35 15.72 1.93 25.43
N TYR A 36 14.62 1.59 26.11
CA TYR A 36 13.74 0.49 25.74
C TYR A 36 13.06 0.75 24.39
N LEU A 37 12.51 1.95 24.21
CA LEU A 37 11.86 2.35 22.96
C LEU A 37 12.80 2.17 21.76
N ARG A 38 14.06 2.61 21.86
CA ARG A 38 15.06 2.41 20.80
C ARG A 38 15.33 0.92 20.52
N ARG A 39 15.37 0.06 21.55
CA ARG A 39 15.55 -1.40 21.35
C ARG A 39 14.35 -2.02 20.64
N VAL A 40 13.12 -1.60 20.97
CA VAL A 40 11.90 -2.04 20.27
C VAL A 40 11.91 -1.57 18.82
N GLU A 41 12.28 -0.33 18.54
CA GLU A 41 12.36 0.21 17.17
C GLU A 41 13.45 -0.49 16.34
N ALA A 42 14.59 -0.81 16.95
CA ALA A 42 15.64 -1.60 16.31
C ALA A 42 15.14 -3.01 15.96
N LEU A 43 14.51 -3.70 16.92
CA LEU A 43 13.95 -5.04 16.70
C LEU A 43 12.86 -5.04 15.62
N ALA A 44 12.01 -4.02 15.60
CA ALA A 44 11.01 -3.84 14.55
C ALA A 44 11.66 -3.62 13.17
N SER A 45 12.78 -2.89 13.11
CA SER A 45 13.55 -2.70 11.87
C SER A 45 14.21 -4.00 11.40
N ASP A 46 14.83 -4.75 12.32
CA ASP A 46 15.43 -6.06 12.03
C ASP A 46 14.38 -7.04 11.49
N ALA A 47 13.19 -7.09 12.11
CA ALA A 47 12.08 -7.91 11.64
C ALA A 47 11.63 -7.52 10.21
N VAL A 48 11.58 -6.22 9.90
CA VAL A 48 11.25 -5.74 8.56
C VAL A 48 12.32 -6.16 7.54
N GLU A 49 13.60 -6.08 7.90
CA GLU A 49 14.70 -6.53 7.05
C GLU A 49 14.65 -8.03 6.81
N GLU A 50 14.39 -8.83 7.85
CA GLU A 50 14.26 -10.28 7.75
C GLU A 50 13.06 -10.68 6.87
N ILE A 51 11.90 -10.02 7.03
CA ILE A 51 10.72 -10.20 6.17
C ILE A 51 11.04 -9.89 4.70
N ARG A 52 11.77 -8.81 4.43
CA ARG A 52 12.20 -8.46 3.07
C ARG A 52 13.22 -9.46 2.51
N ALA A 53 14.12 -9.97 3.35
CA ALA A 53 15.10 -10.99 2.99
C ALA A 53 14.41 -12.32 2.63
N ILE A 54 13.38 -12.73 3.39
CA ILE A 54 12.55 -13.91 3.07
C ILE A 54 12.02 -13.84 1.64
N ARG A 55 11.42 -12.71 1.25
CA ARG A 55 10.90 -12.54 -0.11
C ARG A 55 12.01 -12.69 -1.16
N THR A 56 13.15 -12.03 -0.94
CA THR A 56 14.28 -12.07 -1.88
C THR A 56 14.80 -13.50 -2.06
N ARG A 57 14.97 -14.23 -0.96
CA ARG A 57 15.39 -15.64 -0.95
C ARG A 57 14.37 -16.54 -1.66
N ARG A 58 13.08 -16.43 -1.34
CA ARG A 58 12.02 -17.24 -1.98
C ARG A 58 11.87 -16.97 -3.47
N ILE A 59 12.01 -15.72 -3.90
CA ILE A 59 12.04 -15.40 -5.33
C ILE A 59 13.27 -16.02 -6.01
N ALA A 60 14.44 -15.98 -5.37
CA ALA A 60 15.65 -16.59 -5.92
C ALA A 60 15.52 -18.13 -6.05
N GLU A 61 14.96 -18.80 -5.04
CA GLU A 61 14.63 -20.23 -5.08
C GLU A 61 13.64 -20.52 -6.21
N LEU A 62 12.57 -19.71 -6.32
CA LEU A 62 11.58 -19.89 -7.38
C LEU A 62 12.16 -19.67 -8.77
N ARG A 63 13.12 -18.76 -8.97
CA ARG A 63 13.80 -18.59 -10.27
C ARG A 63 14.50 -19.87 -10.72
N GLY A 64 15.01 -20.69 -9.80
CA GLY A 64 15.66 -21.96 -10.11
C GLY A 64 14.67 -23.05 -10.57
N VAL A 65 13.40 -22.97 -10.14
CA VAL A 65 12.36 -23.97 -10.43
C VAL A 65 11.45 -23.54 -11.57
N ASP A 66 11.01 -22.27 -11.58
CA ASP A 66 10.10 -21.68 -12.55
C ASP A 66 10.47 -20.20 -12.80
N PRO A 67 11.35 -19.93 -13.79
CA PRO A 67 11.75 -18.57 -14.14
C PRO A 67 10.58 -17.66 -14.52
N GLY A 68 9.51 -18.20 -15.12
CA GLY A 68 8.34 -17.44 -15.55
C GLY A 68 7.49 -16.98 -14.37
N ALA A 69 7.21 -17.87 -13.42
CA ALA A 69 6.52 -17.52 -12.18
C ALA A 69 7.32 -16.52 -11.33
N ALA A 70 8.65 -16.69 -11.25
CA ALA A 70 9.51 -15.76 -10.54
C ALA A 70 9.53 -14.36 -11.18
N ALA A 71 9.55 -14.27 -12.51
CA ALA A 71 9.43 -13.00 -13.22
C ALA A 71 8.09 -12.31 -12.97
N GLY A 72 7.00 -13.08 -12.81
CA GLY A 72 5.68 -12.56 -12.43
C GLY A 72 5.59 -12.04 -10.99
N LEU A 73 6.37 -12.61 -10.06
CA LEU A 73 6.40 -12.25 -8.64
C LEU A 73 7.39 -11.14 -8.28
N GLN A 74 8.41 -10.94 -9.11
CA GLN A 74 9.23 -9.74 -9.06
C GLN A 74 8.37 -8.54 -9.47
N ARG A 75 7.78 -7.86 -8.47
CA ARG A 75 7.36 -6.47 -8.64
C ARG A 75 8.60 -5.69 -9.03
N SER A 76 8.78 -5.45 -10.32
CA SER A 76 9.75 -4.48 -10.80
C SER A 76 9.34 -3.13 -10.20
N GLY A 77 10.19 -2.58 -9.33
CA GLY A 77 9.97 -1.26 -8.74
C GLY A 77 9.73 -0.22 -9.83
N TRP A 78 10.47 -0.34 -10.93
CA TRP A 78 10.26 0.44 -12.15
C TRP A 78 8.83 0.31 -12.69
N ARG A 79 8.32 -0.91 -12.92
CA ARG A 79 6.94 -1.10 -13.43
C ARG A 79 5.88 -0.52 -12.49
N THR A 80 6.11 -0.61 -11.18
CA THR A 80 5.20 -0.04 -10.17
C THR A 80 5.24 1.49 -10.22
N VAL A 81 6.43 2.08 -10.29
CA VAL A 81 6.61 3.53 -10.46
C VAL A 81 6.00 4.02 -11.76
N SER A 82 6.19 3.30 -12.88
CA SER A 82 5.59 3.65 -14.17
C SER A 82 4.06 3.57 -14.14
N LEU A 83 3.50 2.56 -13.46
CA LEU A 83 2.04 2.46 -13.27
C LEU A 83 1.49 3.59 -12.39
N LEU A 84 2.17 3.92 -11.29
CA LEU A 84 1.79 5.03 -10.42
C LEU A 84 1.91 6.38 -11.15
N ALA A 85 2.98 6.61 -11.88
CA ALA A 85 3.15 7.80 -12.72
C ALA A 85 2.03 7.91 -13.75
N SER A 86 1.62 6.78 -14.34
CA SER A 86 0.50 6.74 -15.26
C SER A 86 -0.82 7.13 -14.62
N LEU A 87 -1.13 6.56 -13.45
CA LEU A 87 -2.34 6.88 -12.67
C LEU A 87 -2.37 8.34 -12.24
N ILE A 88 -1.25 8.86 -11.71
CA ILE A 88 -1.14 10.25 -11.26
C ILE A 88 -1.33 11.21 -12.43
N ALA A 89 -0.69 10.93 -13.57
CA ALA A 89 -0.81 11.78 -14.74
C ALA A 89 -2.24 11.79 -15.31
N ALA A 90 -2.89 10.62 -15.39
CA ALA A 90 -4.29 10.53 -15.83
C ALA A 90 -5.26 11.20 -14.84
N ALA A 91 -5.04 11.06 -13.54
CA ALA A 91 -5.80 11.76 -12.52
C ALA A 91 -5.58 13.27 -12.55
N GLY A 92 -4.35 13.73 -12.83
CA GLY A 92 -4.03 15.14 -13.02
C GLY A 92 -4.74 15.74 -14.24
N ALA A 93 -4.73 15.04 -15.37
CA ALA A 93 -5.50 15.41 -16.56
C ALA A 93 -7.00 15.53 -16.26
N PHE A 94 -7.54 14.56 -15.52
CA PHE A 94 -8.94 14.56 -15.11
C PHE A 94 -9.27 15.73 -14.16
N ALA A 95 -8.42 15.95 -13.15
CA ALA A 95 -8.59 17.05 -12.21
C ALA A 95 -8.54 18.42 -12.91
N ALA A 96 -7.66 18.60 -13.90
CA ALA A 96 -7.58 19.86 -14.65
C ALA A 96 -8.91 20.22 -15.34
N VAL A 97 -9.68 19.22 -15.80
CA VAL A 97 -10.98 19.43 -16.45
C VAL A 97 -12.12 19.57 -15.44
N PHE A 98 -12.14 18.76 -14.38
CA PHE A 98 -13.31 18.64 -13.50
C PHE A 98 -13.19 19.36 -12.15
N SER A 99 -12.02 19.84 -11.74
CA SER A 99 -11.79 20.43 -10.41
C SER A 99 -12.34 21.86 -10.24
N ARG A 100 -12.93 22.50 -11.28
CA ARG A 100 -13.46 23.88 -11.26
C ARG A 100 -12.48 24.98 -10.78
N ALA A 101 -11.23 24.63 -10.48
CA ALA A 101 -10.23 25.56 -9.98
C ALA A 101 -9.69 26.38 -11.15
N ALA A 102 -10.27 27.54 -11.41
CA ALA A 102 -9.70 28.76 -12.01
C ALA A 102 -8.81 28.70 -13.28
N PHE A 103 -8.67 27.56 -13.95
CA PHE A 103 -7.87 27.46 -15.17
C PHE A 103 -8.75 27.73 -16.40
N ASP A 104 -8.30 28.67 -17.21
CA ASP A 104 -8.74 28.77 -18.59
C ASP A 104 -8.37 27.47 -19.31
N LEU A 105 -9.39 26.74 -19.75
CA LEU A 105 -9.23 25.40 -20.29
C LEU A 105 -8.50 25.40 -21.63
N GLU A 106 -8.58 26.50 -22.38
CA GLU A 106 -7.80 26.70 -23.60
C GLU A 106 -6.29 26.69 -23.29
N THR A 107 -5.89 27.40 -22.23
CA THR A 107 -4.52 27.43 -21.73
C THR A 107 -4.09 26.11 -21.07
N ALA A 108 -5.02 25.36 -20.47
CA ALA A 108 -4.74 24.09 -19.81
C ALA A 108 -4.68 22.88 -20.77
N LEU A 109 -5.27 22.98 -21.95
CA LEU A 109 -5.38 21.87 -22.93
C LEU A 109 -4.03 21.24 -23.32
N PRO A 110 -2.94 22.00 -23.58
CA PRO A 110 -1.62 21.44 -23.83
C PRO A 110 -1.12 20.59 -22.65
N TRP A 111 -1.32 21.04 -21.43
CA TRP A 111 -0.88 20.34 -20.21
C TRP A 111 -1.68 19.06 -19.97
N ILE A 112 -2.97 19.06 -20.28
CA ILE A 112 -3.82 17.86 -20.27
C ILE A 112 -3.24 16.82 -21.25
N VAL A 113 -2.92 17.22 -22.48
CA VAL A 113 -2.34 16.32 -23.48
C VAL A 113 -0.97 15.79 -23.04
N VAL A 114 -0.11 16.63 -22.47
CA VAL A 114 1.18 16.20 -21.91
C VAL A 114 0.98 15.18 -20.80
N ALA A 115 0.02 15.40 -19.89
CA ALA A 115 -0.31 14.45 -18.84
C ALA A 115 -0.82 13.11 -19.41
N LEU A 116 -1.64 13.12 -20.48
CA LEU A 116 -2.06 11.90 -21.18
C LEU A 116 -0.88 11.16 -21.84
N ALA A 117 0.08 11.89 -22.41
CA ALA A 117 1.29 11.30 -22.98
C ALA A 117 2.19 10.66 -21.90
N VAL A 118 2.35 11.31 -20.75
CA VAL A 118 3.03 10.73 -19.58
C VAL A 118 2.28 9.49 -19.10
N ALA A 119 0.94 9.53 -19.10
CA ALA A 119 0.13 8.37 -18.76
C ALA A 119 0.33 7.19 -19.72
N VAL A 120 0.41 7.44 -21.04
CA VAL A 120 0.79 6.43 -22.04
C VAL A 120 2.17 5.85 -21.74
N ALA A 121 3.18 6.69 -21.55
CA ALA A 121 4.56 6.25 -21.34
C ALA A 121 4.70 5.42 -20.05
N GLY A 122 4.06 5.84 -18.96
CA GLY A 122 4.03 5.09 -17.71
C GLY A 122 3.30 3.75 -17.85
N MET A 123 2.17 3.73 -18.57
CA MET A 123 1.43 2.50 -18.84
C MET A 123 2.24 1.53 -19.69
N ALA A 124 2.88 2.02 -20.76
CA ALA A 124 3.77 1.25 -21.62
C ALA A 124 4.95 0.67 -20.82
N GLY A 125 5.61 1.48 -19.99
CA GLY A 125 6.71 1.03 -19.13
C GLY A 125 6.29 -0.04 -18.10
N SER A 126 5.02 -0.02 -17.67
CA SER A 126 4.48 -1.01 -16.72
C SER A 126 4.04 -2.31 -17.38
N LEU A 127 3.49 -2.27 -18.59
CA LEU A 127 2.88 -3.41 -19.27
C LEU A 127 3.80 -4.08 -20.29
N LEU A 128 4.78 -3.35 -20.85
CA LEU A 128 5.69 -3.90 -21.85
C LEU A 128 6.92 -4.58 -21.21
N PRO A 129 7.53 -5.54 -21.92
CA PRO A 129 6.99 -6.22 -23.09
C PRO A 129 5.77 -7.08 -22.72
N LEU A 130 4.74 -7.05 -23.57
CA LEU A 130 3.59 -7.95 -23.47
C LEU A 130 4.04 -9.33 -23.94
N ARG A 131 4.40 -10.21 -23.01
CA ARG A 131 4.85 -11.56 -23.35
C ARG A 131 3.88 -12.62 -22.86
N ALA A 132 3.69 -13.66 -23.68
CA ALA A 132 2.75 -14.75 -23.38
C ALA A 132 3.28 -15.72 -22.32
N ASP A 133 4.60 -15.81 -22.16
CA ASP A 133 5.32 -16.57 -21.14
C ASP A 133 5.20 -15.94 -19.74
N VAL A 134 4.98 -14.61 -19.66
CA VAL A 134 4.73 -13.89 -18.39
C VAL A 134 3.51 -12.97 -18.54
N PRO A 135 2.30 -13.54 -18.57
CA PRO A 135 1.07 -12.79 -18.83
C PRO A 135 0.76 -11.84 -17.67
N PRO A 136 0.15 -10.67 -17.94
CA PRO A 136 -0.18 -9.70 -16.92
C PRO A 136 -1.23 -10.25 -15.93
N THR A 137 -1.06 -9.89 -14.64
CA THR A 137 -2.00 -10.28 -13.57
C THR A 137 -3.36 -9.60 -13.75
N SER A 138 -4.43 -10.16 -13.17
CA SER A 138 -5.79 -9.60 -13.27
C SER A 138 -5.83 -8.20 -12.69
N GLY A 139 -5.11 -7.99 -11.58
CA GLY A 139 -4.93 -6.68 -10.99
C GLY A 139 -4.24 -5.69 -11.92
N ALA A 140 -3.16 -6.09 -12.61
CA ALA A 140 -2.48 -5.21 -13.56
C ALA A 140 -3.40 -4.83 -14.74
N VAL A 141 -4.14 -5.79 -15.28
CA VAL A 141 -5.12 -5.53 -16.35
C VAL A 141 -6.25 -4.62 -15.88
N ALA A 142 -6.80 -4.85 -14.68
CA ALA A 142 -7.87 -4.03 -14.12
C ALA A 142 -7.40 -2.59 -13.85
N VAL A 143 -6.22 -2.42 -13.26
CA VAL A 143 -5.65 -1.09 -12.96
C VAL A 143 -5.27 -0.34 -14.25
N ALA A 144 -4.82 -1.04 -15.28
CA ALA A 144 -4.51 -0.48 -16.59
C ALA A 144 -5.72 0.22 -17.27
N TRP A 145 -6.96 -0.16 -16.93
CA TRP A 145 -8.15 0.52 -17.44
C TRP A 145 -8.42 1.87 -16.76
N VAL A 146 -7.88 2.12 -15.57
CA VAL A 146 -8.13 3.36 -14.83
C VAL A 146 -7.57 4.58 -15.58
N PRO A 147 -6.29 4.61 -16.02
CA PRO A 147 -5.79 5.71 -16.85
C PRO A 147 -6.58 5.91 -18.15
N VAL A 148 -7.02 4.82 -18.79
CA VAL A 148 -7.80 4.87 -20.04
C VAL A 148 -9.12 5.61 -19.83
N VAL A 149 -9.88 5.23 -18.80
CA VAL A 149 -11.18 5.84 -18.50
C VAL A 149 -11.01 7.31 -18.12
N LEU A 150 -10.04 7.62 -17.25
CA LEU A 150 -9.75 9.00 -16.85
C LEU A 150 -9.31 9.84 -18.04
N GLY A 151 -8.46 9.31 -18.91
CA GLY A 151 -7.95 10.02 -20.08
C GLY A 151 -9.04 10.33 -21.10
N VAL A 152 -9.87 9.34 -21.44
CA VAL A 152 -11.03 9.53 -22.32
C VAL A 152 -12.01 10.53 -21.73
N ALA A 153 -12.33 10.42 -20.44
CA ALA A 153 -13.24 11.35 -19.76
C ALA A 153 -12.71 12.79 -19.77
N SER A 154 -11.39 12.97 -19.57
CA SER A 154 -10.74 14.28 -19.64
C SER A 154 -10.86 14.89 -21.04
N LEU A 155 -10.60 14.09 -22.09
CA LEU A 155 -10.66 14.56 -23.47
C LEU A 155 -12.09 14.93 -23.89
N VAL A 156 -13.07 14.10 -23.54
CA VAL A 156 -14.50 14.37 -23.81
C VAL A 156 -14.96 15.61 -23.04
N GLY A 157 -14.58 15.74 -21.78
CA GLY A 157 -14.89 16.91 -20.96
C GLY A 157 -14.31 18.19 -21.57
N ALA A 158 -13.04 18.16 -21.98
CA ALA A 158 -12.40 19.30 -22.63
C ALA A 158 -13.05 19.65 -23.97
N TRP A 159 -13.41 18.65 -24.79
CA TRP A 159 -14.09 18.86 -26.07
C TRP A 159 -15.44 19.56 -25.91
N ASN A 160 -16.22 19.17 -24.90
CA ASN A 160 -17.53 19.78 -24.64
C ASN A 160 -17.45 21.24 -24.21
N VAL A 161 -16.29 21.72 -23.75
CA VAL A 161 -16.11 23.10 -23.29
C VAL A 161 -15.42 23.97 -24.34
N VAL A 162 -14.35 23.47 -24.98
CA VAL A 162 -13.52 24.27 -25.91
C VAL A 162 -13.31 23.63 -27.29
N GLY A 163 -14.04 22.56 -27.63
CA GLY A 163 -13.83 21.79 -28.88
C GLY A 163 -14.10 22.55 -30.19
N GLY A 164 -14.82 23.66 -30.13
CA GLY A 164 -15.10 24.54 -31.27
C GLY A 164 -14.11 25.70 -31.44
N GLU A 165 -13.20 25.89 -30.49
CA GLU A 165 -12.31 27.05 -30.49
C GLU A 165 -11.18 26.91 -31.51
N PRO A 166 -10.85 27.97 -32.28
CA PRO A 166 -9.76 27.95 -33.24
C PRO A 166 -8.42 27.59 -32.58
N GLY A 167 -7.66 26.67 -33.16
CA GLY A 167 -6.32 26.30 -32.66
C GLY A 167 -6.30 25.18 -31.60
N THR A 168 -7.45 24.71 -31.12
CA THR A 168 -7.53 23.57 -30.18
C THR A 168 -7.46 22.20 -30.85
N ALA A 169 -7.82 22.11 -32.14
CA ALA A 169 -7.91 20.84 -32.88
C ALA A 169 -6.65 19.96 -32.83
N PRO A 170 -5.41 20.47 -32.99
CA PRO A 170 -4.20 19.65 -32.89
C PRO A 170 -4.05 18.95 -31.53
N TRP A 171 -4.44 19.63 -30.45
CA TRP A 171 -4.39 19.08 -29.10
C TRP A 171 -5.42 17.98 -28.88
N PHE A 172 -6.62 18.12 -29.44
CA PHE A 172 -7.63 17.05 -29.41
C PHE A 172 -7.19 15.83 -30.20
N VAL A 173 -6.59 16.01 -31.37
CA VAL A 173 -6.01 14.90 -32.15
C VAL A 173 -4.92 14.19 -31.33
N ALA A 174 -4.00 14.94 -30.73
CA ALA A 174 -2.94 14.37 -29.90
C ALA A 174 -3.48 13.62 -28.68
N GLY A 175 -4.46 14.19 -27.97
CA GLY A 175 -5.12 13.55 -26.83
C GLY A 175 -5.92 12.31 -27.22
N ALA A 176 -6.55 12.31 -28.40
CA ALA A 176 -7.27 11.15 -28.94
C ALA A 176 -6.29 10.02 -29.26
N VAL A 177 -5.16 10.33 -29.92
CA VAL A 177 -4.10 9.36 -30.19
C VAL A 177 -3.57 8.76 -28.89
N ALA A 178 -3.27 9.59 -27.88
CA ALA A 178 -2.82 9.11 -26.58
C ALA A 178 -3.84 8.15 -25.95
N SER A 179 -5.13 8.50 -25.96
CA SER A 179 -6.21 7.67 -25.42
C SER A 179 -6.35 6.34 -26.17
N VAL A 180 -6.25 6.35 -27.50
CA VAL A 180 -6.27 5.13 -28.33
C VAL A 180 -5.08 4.23 -28.00
N VAL A 181 -3.88 4.79 -27.82
CA VAL A 181 -2.69 4.01 -27.45
C VAL A 181 -2.84 3.38 -26.06
N GLN A 182 -3.37 4.11 -25.07
CA GLN A 182 -3.65 3.52 -23.74
C GLN A 182 -4.65 2.37 -23.84
N ALA A 183 -5.75 2.56 -24.59
CA ALA A 183 -6.74 1.52 -24.81
C ALA A 183 -6.14 0.29 -25.52
N ALA A 184 -5.30 0.50 -26.53
CA ALA A 184 -4.60 -0.58 -27.22
C ALA A 184 -3.67 -1.37 -26.28
N LEU A 185 -2.94 -0.69 -25.39
CA LEU A 185 -2.11 -1.34 -24.36
C LEU A 185 -2.96 -2.16 -23.38
N ALA A 186 -4.08 -1.60 -22.89
CA ALA A 186 -5.00 -2.33 -22.00
C ALA A 186 -5.60 -3.56 -22.70
N VAL A 187 -6.09 -3.41 -23.93
CA VAL A 187 -6.66 -4.51 -24.73
C VAL A 187 -5.60 -5.56 -25.05
N GLY A 188 -4.38 -5.15 -25.43
CA GLY A 188 -3.27 -6.06 -25.67
C GLY A 188 -2.93 -6.88 -24.42
N SER A 189 -2.89 -6.24 -23.25
CA SER A 189 -2.68 -6.92 -21.97
C SER A 189 -3.78 -7.95 -21.66
N LEU A 190 -5.04 -7.61 -21.94
CA LEU A 190 -6.17 -8.51 -21.78
C LEU A 190 -6.13 -9.66 -22.79
N ALA A 191 -5.75 -9.39 -24.04
CA ALA A 191 -5.66 -10.40 -25.09
C ALA A 191 -4.57 -11.43 -24.80
N VAL A 192 -3.39 -10.98 -24.36
CA VAL A 192 -2.31 -11.88 -23.91
C VAL A 192 -2.78 -12.76 -22.75
N ARG A 193 -3.48 -12.18 -21.76
CA ARG A 193 -4.06 -12.95 -20.65
C ARG A 193 -5.12 -13.95 -21.11
N ARG A 194 -5.97 -13.58 -22.08
CA ARG A 194 -7.02 -14.46 -22.62
C ARG A 194 -6.49 -15.62 -23.46
N ARG A 195 -5.28 -15.51 -24.02
CA ARG A 195 -4.61 -16.61 -24.74
C ARG A 195 -4.20 -17.76 -23.82
N MET A 196 -4.16 -17.55 -22.50
CA MET A 196 -3.98 -18.64 -21.55
C MET A 196 -5.27 -19.46 -21.39
N SER A 197 -5.12 -20.79 -21.39
CA SER A 197 -6.23 -21.68 -21.05
C SER A 197 -6.77 -21.35 -19.64
N GLY A 198 -8.05 -21.64 -19.39
CA GLY A 198 -8.64 -21.45 -18.05
C GLY A 198 -7.91 -22.27 -16.98
N ALA A 199 -7.41 -23.45 -17.35
CA ALA A 199 -6.63 -24.33 -16.47
C ALA A 199 -5.28 -23.71 -16.10
N ASP A 200 -4.55 -23.11 -17.06
CA ASP A 200 -3.25 -22.49 -16.77
C ASP A 200 -3.38 -21.21 -15.95
N ARG A 201 -4.45 -20.44 -16.18
CA ARG A 201 -4.79 -19.29 -15.32
C ARG A 201 -5.06 -19.72 -13.89
N SER A 202 -5.87 -20.76 -13.71
CA SER A 202 -6.21 -21.28 -12.38
C SER A 202 -4.96 -21.82 -11.66
N ARG A 203 -4.10 -22.57 -12.36
CA ARG A 203 -2.81 -23.05 -11.81
C ARG A 203 -1.88 -21.91 -11.43
N GLN A 204 -1.80 -20.86 -12.26
CA GLN A 204 -0.97 -19.69 -11.94
C GLN A 204 -1.51 -18.95 -10.72
N ASP A 205 -2.82 -18.70 -10.66
CA ASP A 205 -3.46 -18.02 -9.52
C ASP A 205 -3.34 -18.86 -8.23
N GLU A 206 -3.48 -20.19 -8.31
CA GLU A 206 -3.25 -21.13 -7.22
C GLU A 206 -1.80 -21.08 -6.73
N ARG A 207 -0.82 -21.15 -7.63
CA ARG A 207 0.62 -21.05 -7.28
C ARG A 207 0.95 -19.72 -6.61
N LEU A 208 0.45 -18.60 -7.15
CA LEU A 208 0.63 -17.28 -6.53
C LEU A 208 -0.06 -17.21 -5.16
N GLY A 209 -1.20 -17.90 -5.01
CA GLY A 209 -1.90 -18.09 -3.75
C GLY A 209 -1.04 -18.82 -2.72
N THR A 210 -0.54 -20.00 -3.07
CA THR A 210 0.33 -20.84 -2.23
C THR A 210 1.61 -20.10 -1.85
N PHE A 211 2.28 -19.46 -2.81
CA PHE A 211 3.48 -18.65 -2.55
C PHE A 211 3.19 -17.51 -1.55
N GLY A 212 2.08 -16.80 -1.73
CA GLY A 212 1.66 -15.74 -0.80
C GLY A 212 1.37 -16.26 0.61
N SER A 213 0.76 -17.43 0.73
CA SER A 213 0.49 -18.09 2.03
C SER A 213 1.76 -18.61 2.70
N GLU A 214 2.72 -19.14 1.93
CA GLU A 214 4.03 -19.56 2.44
C GLU A 214 4.84 -18.37 2.95
N LEU A 215 4.88 -17.27 2.20
CA LEU A 215 5.44 -16.00 2.67
C LEU A 215 4.72 -15.49 3.92
N GLY A 216 3.40 -15.64 3.97
CA GLY A 216 2.56 -15.42 5.15
C GLY A 216 3.10 -16.12 6.37
N ARG A 217 3.27 -17.44 6.28
CA ARG A 217 3.72 -18.30 7.37
C ARG A 217 5.13 -17.93 7.85
N GLU A 218 6.07 -17.70 6.94
CA GLU A 218 7.44 -17.29 7.32
C GLU A 218 7.47 -15.90 7.95
N ALA A 219 6.74 -14.92 7.39
CA ALA A 219 6.61 -13.59 7.98
C ALA A 219 5.98 -13.66 9.38
N SER A 220 4.97 -14.52 9.56
CA SER A 220 4.34 -14.78 10.87
C SER A 220 5.37 -15.25 11.89
N ALA A 221 6.21 -16.23 11.52
CA ALA A 221 7.25 -16.74 12.42
C ALA A 221 8.33 -15.70 12.77
N VAL A 222 8.61 -14.72 11.90
CA VAL A 222 9.48 -13.58 12.23
C VAL A 222 8.78 -12.64 13.22
N ILE A 223 7.51 -12.31 12.94
CA ILE A 223 6.69 -11.43 13.77
C ILE A 223 6.52 -12.00 15.18
N ASP A 224 6.22 -13.29 15.30
CA ASP A 224 6.04 -13.97 16.58
C ASP A 224 7.34 -13.98 17.40
N ARG A 225 8.48 -14.34 16.79
CA ARG A 225 9.79 -14.28 17.45
C ARG A 225 10.17 -12.87 17.89
N ALA A 226 9.85 -11.86 17.09
CA ALA A 226 10.07 -10.47 17.48
C ALA A 226 9.13 -10.06 18.63
N ALA A 227 7.87 -10.50 18.62
CA ALA A 227 6.92 -10.22 19.69
C ALA A 227 7.39 -10.84 21.02
N ASP A 228 7.86 -12.08 21.00
CA ASP A 228 8.44 -12.74 22.18
C ASP A 228 9.64 -11.96 22.72
N ARG A 229 10.56 -11.52 21.85
CA ARG A 229 11.67 -10.66 22.26
C ARG A 229 11.23 -9.32 22.84
N VAL A 230 10.16 -8.69 22.33
CA VAL A 230 9.61 -7.46 22.95
C VAL A 230 9.13 -7.75 24.36
N ARG A 231 8.44 -8.89 24.57
CA ARG A 231 7.95 -9.31 25.91
C ARG A 231 9.10 -9.57 26.86
N ASP A 232 10.14 -10.27 26.41
CA ASP A 232 11.34 -10.53 27.22
C ASP A 232 12.05 -9.23 27.61
N LEU A 233 12.28 -8.34 26.62
CA LEU A 233 12.88 -7.03 26.86
C LEU A 233 12.05 -6.18 27.82
N PHE A 234 10.71 -6.29 27.76
CA PHE A 234 9.82 -5.59 28.68
C PHE A 234 9.96 -6.15 30.10
N ALA A 235 10.01 -7.48 30.25
CA ALA A 235 10.18 -8.16 31.52
C ALA A 235 11.53 -7.84 32.19
N GLU A 236 12.58 -7.51 31.41
CA GLU A 236 13.88 -7.07 31.91
C GLU A 236 13.89 -5.64 32.48
N LEU A 237 12.91 -4.79 32.16
CA LEU A 237 12.90 -3.40 32.64
C LEU A 237 12.72 -3.31 34.15
N PRO A 238 13.23 -2.25 34.80
CA PRO A 238 12.95 -2.01 36.22
C PRO A 238 11.45 -2.01 36.51
N ALA A 239 11.03 -2.61 37.62
CA ALA A 239 9.62 -2.77 37.96
C ALA A 239 8.82 -1.45 37.98
N ALA A 240 9.47 -0.36 38.44
CA ALA A 240 8.87 0.98 38.44
C ALA A 240 8.60 1.51 37.02
N ASP A 241 9.48 1.20 36.07
CA ASP A 241 9.32 1.63 34.68
C ASP A 241 8.27 0.78 33.95
N ARG A 242 8.22 -0.53 34.21
CA ARG A 242 7.15 -1.41 33.72
C ARG A 242 5.79 -0.93 34.20
N ALA A 243 5.64 -0.71 35.50
CA ALA A 243 4.38 -0.24 36.10
C ALA A 243 3.93 1.11 35.52
N ARG A 244 4.88 2.01 35.24
CA ARG A 244 4.58 3.30 34.59
C ARG A 244 4.07 3.11 33.15
N ALA A 245 4.77 2.30 32.35
CA ALA A 245 4.39 2.04 30.97
C ALA A 245 3.04 1.31 30.88
N ASP A 246 2.83 0.28 31.69
CA ASP A 246 1.54 -0.44 31.78
C ASP A 246 0.42 0.49 32.23
N GLY A 247 0.68 1.36 33.20
CA GLY A 247 -0.28 2.37 33.67
C GLY A 247 -0.69 3.35 32.58
N GLU A 248 0.25 3.81 31.76
CA GLU A 248 0.01 4.69 30.61
C GLU A 248 -0.81 4.00 29.51
N VAL A 249 -0.45 2.77 29.13
CA VAL A 249 -1.22 2.00 28.12
C VAL A 249 -2.63 1.69 28.64
N ALA A 250 -2.76 1.26 29.90
CA ALA A 250 -4.07 0.99 30.50
C ALA A 250 -4.94 2.27 30.58
N ALA A 251 -4.34 3.42 30.90
CA ALA A 251 -5.04 4.70 30.88
C ALA A 251 -5.51 5.10 29.47
N ALA A 252 -4.66 4.87 28.46
CA ALA A 252 -5.04 5.10 27.07
C ALA A 252 -6.19 4.18 26.62
N TYR A 253 -6.18 2.90 27.00
CA TYR A 253 -7.26 1.96 26.66
C TYR A 253 -8.59 2.34 27.31
N ARG A 254 -8.59 2.74 28.58
CA ARG A 254 -9.79 3.26 29.25
C ARG A 254 -10.37 4.47 28.52
N GLU A 255 -9.50 5.34 28.02
CA GLU A 255 -9.92 6.51 27.26
C GLU A 255 -10.49 6.15 25.88
N LEU A 256 -9.86 5.23 25.16
CA LEU A 256 -10.39 4.72 23.89
C LEU A 256 -11.74 4.01 24.08
N GLU A 257 -11.89 3.25 25.16
CA GLU A 257 -13.14 2.58 25.52
C GLU A 257 -14.24 3.59 25.85
N ARG A 258 -13.94 4.59 26.70
CA ARG A 258 -14.86 5.69 27.03
C ARG A 258 -15.36 6.43 25.79
N ARG A 259 -14.50 6.57 24.78
CA ARG A 259 -14.84 7.20 23.49
C ARG A 259 -15.53 6.25 22.51
N GLY A 260 -15.69 4.97 22.85
CA GLY A 260 -16.24 3.93 22.00
C GLY A 260 -15.41 3.67 20.74
N MET A 261 -14.08 3.78 20.85
CA MET A 261 -13.14 3.48 19.76
C MET A 261 -12.63 2.03 19.81
N VAL A 262 -12.68 1.40 20.98
CA VAL A 262 -12.37 -0.02 21.20
C VAL A 262 -13.49 -0.69 21.98
N ALA A 263 -13.62 -2.01 21.86
CA ALA A 263 -14.63 -2.77 22.59
C ALA A 263 -14.43 -2.66 24.13
N PRO A 264 -15.52 -2.67 24.93
CA PRO A 264 -15.43 -2.69 26.38
C PRO A 264 -14.63 -3.89 26.90
N GLY A 265 -13.78 -3.65 27.89
CA GLY A 265 -12.95 -4.71 28.49
C GLY A 265 -11.80 -5.23 27.60
N THR A 266 -11.43 -4.50 26.54
CA THR A 266 -10.24 -4.85 25.74
C THR A 266 -8.99 -4.80 26.63
N ALA A 267 -8.30 -5.94 26.75
CA ALA A 267 -7.10 -6.05 27.55
C ALA A 267 -5.95 -5.20 26.95
N PRO A 268 -5.22 -4.43 27.78
CA PRO A 268 -3.97 -3.79 27.35
C PRO A 268 -2.96 -4.83 26.86
N HIS A 269 -2.19 -4.45 25.84
CA HIS A 269 -1.08 -5.25 25.33
C HIS A 269 0.24 -4.84 26.02
N VAL A 270 1.30 -5.62 25.78
CA VAL A 270 2.65 -5.28 26.27
C VAL A 270 3.18 -4.05 25.53
N PRO A 271 3.59 -2.97 26.24
CA PRO A 271 4.09 -1.75 25.61
C PRO A 271 5.24 -2.04 24.63
N GLY A 272 5.09 -1.63 23.37
CA GLY A 272 6.05 -1.85 22.28
C GLY A 272 5.51 -2.76 21.17
N LEU A 273 4.52 -3.60 21.45
CA LEU A 273 3.94 -4.50 20.45
C LEU A 273 3.17 -3.75 19.34
N LEU A 274 2.57 -2.59 19.59
CA LEU A 274 1.92 -1.81 18.51
C LEU A 274 2.93 -1.21 17.54
N ILE A 275 4.14 -0.90 18.00
CA ILE A 275 5.23 -0.44 17.13
C ILE A 275 5.62 -1.57 16.18
N LEU A 276 5.88 -2.76 16.75
CA LEU A 276 6.23 -3.95 15.97
C LEU A 276 5.12 -4.37 15.01
N ASP A 277 3.88 -4.47 15.49
CA ASP A 277 2.73 -4.88 14.68
C ASP A 277 2.58 -3.95 13.47
N ARG A 278 2.62 -2.64 13.70
CA ARG A 278 2.40 -1.67 12.62
C ARG A 278 3.45 -1.76 11.52
N THR A 279 4.73 -1.92 11.89
CA THR A 279 5.86 -1.95 10.94
C THR A 279 5.98 -3.30 10.27
N ALA A 280 5.90 -4.39 11.02
CA ALA A 280 6.09 -5.74 10.50
C ALA A 280 4.89 -6.19 9.65
N THR A 281 3.66 -5.87 10.05
CA THR A 281 2.46 -6.14 9.23
C THR A 281 2.47 -5.33 7.93
N ALA A 282 2.96 -4.08 7.95
CA ALA A 282 3.15 -3.30 6.73
C ALA A 282 4.22 -3.94 5.81
N ALA A 283 5.32 -4.44 6.38
CA ALA A 283 6.35 -5.13 5.62
C ALA A 283 5.82 -6.45 5.02
N ALA A 284 5.10 -7.25 5.79
CA ALA A 284 4.45 -8.48 5.32
C ALA A 284 3.49 -8.20 4.14
N ALA A 285 2.63 -7.19 4.28
CA ALA A 285 1.75 -6.76 3.19
C ALA A 285 2.53 -6.28 1.96
N SER A 286 3.66 -5.58 2.16
CA SER A 286 4.49 -5.08 1.06
C SER A 286 5.13 -6.19 0.22
N ILE A 287 5.43 -7.33 0.85
CA ILE A 287 5.98 -8.51 0.18
C ILE A 287 4.91 -9.43 -0.42
N GLY A 288 3.61 -9.12 -0.22
CA GLY A 288 2.49 -9.92 -0.70
C GLY A 288 2.18 -11.15 0.16
N ALA A 289 2.63 -11.15 1.42
CA ALA A 289 2.32 -12.20 2.38
C ALA A 289 0.81 -12.20 2.68
N LYS A 290 0.18 -13.38 2.60
CA LYS A 290 -1.24 -13.57 2.92
C LYS A 290 -1.38 -14.17 4.32
N GLY A 291 -2.28 -13.62 5.12
CA GLY A 291 -2.57 -14.16 6.46
C GLY A 291 -1.47 -13.89 7.50
N ALA A 292 -0.66 -12.84 7.32
CA ALA A 292 0.26 -12.40 8.38
C ALA A 292 -0.55 -12.02 9.63
N PRO A 293 -0.08 -12.39 10.84
CA PRO A 293 -0.81 -12.18 12.08
C PRO A 293 -0.90 -10.69 12.39
N VAL A 294 -2.02 -10.31 13.01
CA VAL A 294 -2.16 -9.04 13.70
C VAL A 294 -1.87 -9.32 15.16
N LEU A 295 -0.76 -8.78 15.68
CA LEU A 295 -0.32 -9.03 17.06
C LEU A 295 -1.24 -8.37 18.09
N VAL A 296 -1.79 -7.21 17.75
CA VAL A 296 -2.69 -6.44 18.61
C VAL A 296 -3.91 -6.05 17.79
N ALA A 297 -4.96 -6.86 17.91
CA ALA A 297 -6.26 -6.48 17.38
C ALA A 297 -6.88 -5.44 18.33
N LEU A 298 -7.11 -4.22 17.84
CA LEU A 298 -8.04 -3.29 18.46
C LEU A 298 -9.42 -3.54 17.86
N PRO A 299 -10.27 -4.39 18.47
CA PRO A 299 -11.61 -4.61 17.95
C PRO A 299 -12.35 -3.26 17.97
N ALA A 300 -12.76 -2.80 16.79
CA ALA A 300 -13.58 -1.60 16.67
C ALA A 300 -14.88 -1.84 17.41
N ALA A 301 -15.35 -0.86 18.19
CA ALA A 301 -16.67 -0.93 18.79
C ALA A 301 -17.71 -0.97 17.65
N THR A 302 -18.49 -2.04 17.57
CA THR A 302 -19.69 -2.07 16.73
C THR A 302 -20.69 -1.07 17.33
N ARG A 303 -20.91 0.05 16.64
CA ARG A 303 -22.07 0.92 16.88
C ARG A 303 -23.07 0.69 15.77
#